data_AF-A0A401HS01-F1
#
_entry.id   AF-A0A401HS01-F1
#
_cell.length_a   1.000
_cell.length_b   1.000
_cell.length_c   1.000
_cell.angle_alpha   90.00
_cell.angle_beta   90.00
_cell.angle_gamma   90.00
#
_symmetry.space_group_name_H-M   'P 1'
#
loop_
_entity.id
_entity.type
_entity.pdbx_description
1 polymer ?
#
loop_
_entity_poly.entity_id
_entity_poly.type
_entity_poly.pdbx_seq_one_letter_code
_entity_poly.pdbx_strand_id
1 'polypeptide(L)' 'MTPERKSGILSLIVGILGFLYIILYPRNVLIVYLGTALFTPFILYGVGITFIPKTRRKKEGLLPFRGW' A
#
# COMPACT_ATOMS: atom_id res chain seq x y z
N MET A 1 -11.28 -11.29 -11.49
CA MET A 1 -10.23 -10.84 -10.54
C MET A 1 -10.72 -11.08 -9.12
N THR A 2 -9.92 -11.62 -8.19
CA THR A 2 -10.40 -11.82 -6.80
C THR A 2 -10.60 -10.47 -6.11
N PRO A 3 -11.54 -10.34 -5.15
CA PRO A 3 -11.75 -9.11 -4.39
C PRO A 3 -10.46 -8.58 -3.74
N GLU A 4 -9.66 -9.50 -3.18
CA GLU A 4 -8.34 -9.22 -2.62
C GLU A 4 -7.40 -8.58 -3.66
N ARG A 5 -7.31 -9.15 -4.86
CA ARG A 5 -6.43 -8.63 -5.91
C ARG A 5 -6.90 -7.27 -6.41
N LYS A 6 -8.23 -7.06 -6.51
CA LYS A 6 -8.82 -5.75 -6.85
C LYS A 6 -8.46 -4.70 -5.79
N SER A 7 -8.60 -5.04 -4.51
CA SER A 7 -8.21 -4.15 -3.40
C SER A 7 -6.71 -3.83 -3.40
N GLY A 8 -5.84 -4.80 -3.71
CA GLY A 8 -4.40 -4.56 -3.80
C GLY A 8 -4.01 -3.62 -4.94
N ILE A 9 -4.66 -3.73 -6.11
CA ILE A 9 -4.42 -2.79 -7.22
C ILE A 9 -4.91 -1.39 -6.84
N LEU A 10 -6.10 -1.25 -6.25
CA LEU A 10 -6.60 0.05 -5.79
C LEU A 10 -5.67 0.67 -4.75
N SER A 11 -5.17 -0.15 -3.82
CA SER A 11 -4.21 0.28 -2.81
C SER A 11 -2.91 0.79 -3.44
N LEU A 12 -2.36 0.09 -4.43
CA LEU A 12 -1.20 0.56 -5.20
C LEU A 12 -1.46 1.92 -5.86
N ILE A 13 -2.61 2.10 -6.50
CA ILE A 13 -2.97 3.36 -7.16
C ILE A 13 -3.00 4.50 -6.12
N VAL A 14 -3.65 4.30 -4.98
CA VAL A 14 -3.73 5.29 -3.89
C VAL A 14 -2.34 5.60 -3.35
N GLY A 15 -1.51 4.58 -3.08
CA GLY A 15 -0.15 4.76 -2.60
C GLY A 15 0.71 5.56 -3.57
N ILE A 16 0.66 5.25 -4.86
CA ILE A 16 1.45 5.94 -5.90
C ILE A 16 1.02 7.40 -6.01
N LEU A 17 -0.29 7.68 -6.07
CA LEU A 17 -0.80 9.06 -6.11
C LEU A 17 -0.43 9.85 -4.86
N GLY A 18 -0.48 9.22 -3.69
CA GLY A 18 -0.05 9.82 -2.43
C GLY A 18 1.42 10.18 -2.40
N PHE A 19 2.30 9.29 -2.88
CA PHE A 19 3.74 9.59 -2.99
C PHE A 19 4.03 10.67 -4.03
N LEU A 20 3.33 10.68 -5.17
CA LEU A 20 3.44 11.77 -6.15
C LEU A 20 3.10 13.13 -5.52
N TYR A 21 2.05 13.18 -4.69
CA TYR A 21 1.68 14.39 -3.95
C TYR A 21 2.77 14.82 -2.95
N ILE A 22 3.35 13.89 -2.20
CA ILE A 22 4.44 14.20 -1.25
C ILE A 22 5.65 14.83 -1.96
N ILE A 23 6.01 14.31 -3.13
CA ILE A 23 7.16 14.78 -3.92
C ILE A 23 6.98 16.26 -4.33
N LEU A 24 5.76 16.78 -4.41
CA LEU A 24 5.48 18.19 -4.71
C LEU A 24 5.79 19.12 -3.52
N TYR A 25 5.92 18.60 -2.29
CA TYR A 25 6.16 19.38 -1.07
C TYR A 25 7.40 18.93 -0.29
N PRO A 26 8.59 18.79 -0.91
CA PRO A 26 9.74 18.13 -0.31
C PRO A 26 10.34 18.90 0.87
N ARG A 27 10.06 20.20 0.99
CA ARG A 27 10.55 21.06 2.08
C ARG A 27 9.69 21.00 3.34
N ASN A 28 8.48 20.45 3.25
CA ASN A 28 7.59 20.32 4.41
C ASN A 28 7.80 18.96 5.08
N VAL A 29 8.70 18.93 6.06
CA VAL A 29 9.10 17.71 6.78
C VAL A 29 7.90 16.98 7.39
N LEU A 30 6.91 17.72 7.89
CA LEU A 30 5.72 17.14 8.51
C LEU A 30 4.85 16.43 7.48
N ILE A 31 4.63 17.04 6.30
CA ILE A 31 3.88 16.41 5.19
C ILE A 31 4.60 15.16 4.70
N VAL A 32 5.92 15.24 4.52
CA VAL A 32 6.73 14.10 4.10
C VAL A 32 6.61 12.97 5.11
N TYR A 33 6.77 13.25 6.40
CA TYR A 33 6.73 12.23 7.45
C TYR A 33 5.35 11.56 7.56
N LEU A 34 4.29 12.36 7.73
CA LEU A 34 2.92 11.84 7.87
C LEU A 34 2.44 11.16 6.58
N GLY A 35 2.71 11.76 5.43
CA GLY A 35 2.35 11.19 4.14
C GLY A 35 3.05 9.86 3.90
N THR A 36 4.36 9.77 4.19
CA THR A 36 5.11 8.53 4.02
C THR A 36 4.56 7.43 4.94
N ALA A 37 4.27 7.76 6.21
CA ALA A 37 3.66 6.83 7.14
C ALA A 37 2.27 6.35 6.68
N LEU A 38 1.48 7.23 6.08
CA LEU A 38 0.14 6.92 5.58
C LEU A 38 0.16 6.07 4.30
N PHE A 39 0.99 6.40 3.31
CA PHE A 39 0.95 5.77 1.98
C PHE A 39 1.85 4.54 1.84
N THR A 40 2.88 4.38 2.68
CA THR A 40 3.75 3.19 2.67
C THR A 40 2.96 1.88 2.85
N PRO A 41 2.01 1.77 3.81
CA PRO A 41 1.17 0.57 3.95
C PRO A 41 0.41 0.18 2.67
N PHE A 42 -0.07 1.16 1.91
CA PHE A 42 -0.83 0.92 0.68
C PHE A 42 0.05 0.31 -0.41
N ILE A 43 1.28 0.83 -0.57
CA ILE A 43 2.26 0.26 -1.49
C ILE A 43 2.62 -1.17 -1.06
N LEU A 44 2.96 -1.38 0.21
CA LEU A 44 3.34 -2.70 0.72
C LEU A 44 2.24 -3.73 0.56
N TYR A 45 1.00 -3.37 0.90
CA TYR A 45 -0.16 -4.25 0.75
C TYR A 45 -0.40 -4.61 -0.72
N GLY A 46 -0.42 -3.62 -1.61
CA GLY A 46 -0.71 -3.88 -3.01
C GLY A 46 0.42 -4.63 -3.75
N VAL A 47 1.69 -4.36 -3.43
CA VAL A 47 2.83 -5.18 -3.89
C VAL A 47 2.70 -6.61 -3.37
N GLY A 48 2.47 -6.78 -2.07
CA GLY A 48 2.32 -8.10 -1.45
C GLY A 48 1.19 -8.92 -2.08
N ILE A 49 0.04 -8.30 -2.35
CA ILE A 49 -1.10 -8.94 -3.02
C ILE A 49 -0.78 -9.34 -4.47
N THR A 50 0.12 -8.61 -5.13
CA THR A 50 0.50 -8.87 -6.52
C THR A 50 1.49 -10.03 -6.63
N PHE A 51 2.52 -10.05 -5.79
CA PHE A 51 3.63 -11.02 -5.89
C PHE A 51 3.46 -12.27 -5.01
N ILE A 52 2.78 -12.18 -3.86
CA ILE A 52 2.62 -13.35 -2.98
C ILE A 52 1.49 -14.24 -3.55
N PRO A 53 1.72 -15.52 -3.82
CA PRO A 53 0.69 -16.40 -4.38
C PRO A 53 -0.48 -16.60 -3.41
N LYS A 54 -1.69 -16.80 -3.94
CA LYS A 54 -2.93 -16.97 -3.13
C LYS A 54 -2.82 -18.10 -2.11
N THR A 55 -2.07 -19.16 -2.44
CA THR A 55 -1.83 -20.31 -1.56
C THR A 55 -1.03 -19.94 -0.31
N ARG A 56 -0.06 -19.03 -0.43
CA ARG A 56 0.72 -18.51 0.71
C ARG A 56 0.06 -17.34 1.43
N ARG A 57 -1.03 -16.81 0.88
CA ARG A 57 -1.82 -15.72 1.48
C ARG A 57 -2.91 -16.21 2.44
N LYS A 58 -3.21 -17.51 2.53
CA LYS A 58 -4.42 -17.98 3.24
C LYS A 58 -4.46 -17.71 4.76
N LYS A 59 -3.33 -17.40 5.41
CA LYS A 59 -3.29 -17.10 6.85
C LYS A 59 -3.17 -15.58 7.08
N GLU A 60 -3.85 -15.11 8.12
CA GLU A 60 -3.73 -13.74 8.62
C GLU A 60 -2.27 -13.44 9.02
N GLY A 61 -1.84 -12.19 8.88
CA GLY A 61 -0.46 -11.76 9.19
C GLY A 61 0.60 -12.05 8.11
N LEU A 62 0.29 -12.85 7.08
CA LEU A 62 1.23 -13.11 5.96
C LEU A 62 1.30 -11.99 4.92
N LEU A 63 0.42 -10.99 5.05
CA LEU A 63 0.49 -9.73 4.33
C LEU A 63 0.45 -8.60 5.36
N PRO A 64 1.37 -7.62 5.29
CA PRO A 64 1.27 -6.42 6.09
C PRO A 64 -0.11 -5.79 5.88
N PHE A 65 -0.79 -5.43 6.97
CA PHE A 65 -2.08 -4.69 6.96
C PHE A 65 -3.29 -5.46 6.40
N ARG A 66 -3.21 -6.79 6.29
CA ARG A 66 -4.39 -7.61 5.99
C ARG A 66 -5.16 -7.90 7.27
N GLY A 67 -6.38 -7.37 7.39
CA GLY A 67 -7.24 -7.53 8.57
C GLY A 67 -7.54 -6.24 9.36
N TRP A 68 -7.12 -5.07 8.82
CA TRP A 68 -7.82 -3.82 9.10
C TRP A 68 -9.18 -3.81 8.39
#